data_AF-A0A1H6RRQ8-F1
#
_entry.id   AF-A0A1H6RRQ8-F1
#
_cell.length_a   1.000
_cell.length_b   1.000
_cell.length_c   1.000
_cell.angle_alpha   90.00
_cell.angle_beta   90.00
_cell.angle_gamma   90.00
#
_symmetry.space_group_name_H-M   'P 1'
#
loop_
_entity.id
_entity.type
_entity.pdbx_description
1 polymer ?
#
loop_
_entity_poly.entity_id
_entity_poly.type
_entity_poly.pdbx_seq_one_letter_code
_entity_poly.pdbx_strand_id
1 'polypeptide(L)'
;MNALEKLTSDPAIDRFIDTSFDLSDRIHEILESKGLTQKDLADMIGKKESQVSKWMTGTHNFTIKTLALIEVKLGVSIFQVTKGPFEPVKNEVEEPADVLE
;
A
#
# COMPACT_ATOMS: atom_id res chain seq x y z
N MET A 1 -15.51 17.55 14.32
CA MET A 1 -14.08 17.53 13.94
C MET A 1 -13.45 16.30 14.54
N ASN A 2 -13.28 15.25 13.75
CA ASN A 2 -12.64 14.02 14.18
C ASN A 2 -11.11 14.18 14.11
N ALA A 3 -10.38 13.56 15.03
CA ALA A 3 -8.91 13.62 15.07
C ALA A 3 -8.25 13.11 13.77
N LEU A 4 -8.98 12.31 12.97
CA LEU A 4 -8.58 11.85 11.64
C LEU A 4 -8.55 12.98 10.59
N GLU A 5 -9.50 13.92 10.61
CA GLU A 5 -9.57 15.05 9.65
C GLU A 5 -8.42 16.07 9.82
N LYS A 6 -7.71 16.05 10.97
CA LYS A 6 -6.56 16.92 11.23
C LYS A 6 -5.23 16.35 10.76
N LEU A 7 -5.18 15.04 10.46
CA LEU A 7 -3.98 14.37 9.94
C LEU A 7 -3.95 14.36 8.41
N THR A 8 -5.11 14.49 7.75
CA THR A 8 -5.32 14.51 6.29
C THR A 8 -4.97 15.86 5.63
N SER A 9 -4.07 16.65 6.23
CA SER A 9 -3.62 17.94 5.66
C SER A 9 -2.19 17.87 5.12
N ASP A 10 -1.50 16.75 5.32
CA ASP A 10 -0.16 16.50 4.78
C ASP A 10 -0.27 15.56 3.58
N PRO A 11 -0.01 16.03 2.34
CA PRO A 11 -0.04 15.19 1.14
C PRO A 11 0.85 13.94 1.23
N ALA A 12 1.89 13.97 2.07
CA ALA A 12 2.73 12.79 2.30
C ALA A 12 2.01 11.67 3.06
N ILE A 13 1.08 12.02 3.96
CA ILE A 13 0.28 11.04 4.70
C ILE A 13 -0.73 10.38 3.77
N ASP A 14 -1.42 11.17 2.95
CA ASP A 14 -2.39 10.64 1.97
C ASP A 14 -1.67 9.71 0.99
N ARG A 15 -0.54 10.15 0.42
CA ARG A 15 0.27 9.32 -0.46
C ARG A 15 0.76 8.04 0.20
N PHE A 16 1.12 8.09 1.48
CA PHE A 16 1.51 6.91 2.26
C PHE A 16 0.35 5.93 2.42
N ILE A 17 -0.84 6.41 2.74
CA ILE A 17 -2.05 5.61 2.88
C ILE A 17 -2.37 4.94 1.55
N ASP A 18 -2.45 5.71 0.46
CA ASP A 18 -2.74 5.19 -0.88
C ASP A 18 -1.75 4.09 -1.28
N THR A 19 -0.45 4.37 -1.12
CA THR A 19 0.61 3.39 -1.44
C THR A 19 0.49 2.13 -0.57
N SER A 20 0.11 2.27 0.70
CA SER A 20 -0.05 1.14 1.62
C SER A 20 -1.28 0.29 1.26
N PHE A 21 -2.37 0.91 0.81
CA PHE A 21 -3.53 0.23 0.26
C PHE A 21 -3.19 -0.50 -1.05
N ASP A 22 -2.59 0.19 -2.03
CA ASP A 22 -2.18 -0.39 -3.31
C ASP A 22 -1.33 -1.65 -3.12
N LEU A 23 -0.36 -1.60 -2.19
CA LEU A 23 0.49 -2.75 -1.87
C LEU A 23 -0.28 -3.89 -1.20
N SER A 24 -1.20 -3.57 -0.29
CA SER A 24 -2.02 -4.56 0.42
C SER A 24 -2.96 -5.28 -0.55
N ASP A 25 -3.66 -4.53 -1.40
CA ASP A 25 -4.56 -5.06 -2.41
C ASP A 25 -3.80 -5.90 -3.42
N ARG A 26 -2.62 -5.43 -3.86
CA ARG A 26 -1.75 -6.22 -4.75
C ARG A 26 -1.35 -7.56 -4.14
N ILE A 27 -1.01 -7.59 -2.86
CA ILE A 27 -0.69 -8.86 -2.18
C ILE A 27 -1.94 -9.73 -2.11
N HIS A 28 -3.10 -9.15 -1.80
CA HIS A 28 -4.37 -9.88 -1.72
C HIS A 28 -4.73 -10.55 -3.05
N GLU A 29 -4.67 -9.83 -4.17
CA GLU A 29 -4.89 -10.36 -5.52
C GLU A 29 -3.96 -11.55 -5.84
N ILE A 30 -2.67 -11.44 -5.48
CA ILE A 30 -1.70 -12.51 -5.70
C ILE A 30 -2.07 -13.75 -4.89
N LEU A 31 -2.51 -13.58 -3.63
CA LEU A 31 -2.95 -14.69 -2.79
C LEU A 31 -4.21 -15.35 -3.39
N GLU A 32 -5.22 -14.57 -3.77
CA GLU A 32 -6.44 -15.10 -4.40
C GLU A 32 -6.13 -15.87 -5.68
N SER A 33 -5.28 -15.33 -6.55
CA SER A 33 -4.88 -15.98 -7.80
C SER A 33 -4.19 -17.34 -7.61
N LYS A 34 -3.60 -17.56 -6.42
CA LYS A 34 -2.91 -18.80 -6.04
C LYS A 34 -3.76 -19.69 -5.13
N GLY A 35 -4.98 -19.27 -4.77
CA GLY A 35 -5.82 -19.97 -3.79
C GLY A 35 -5.23 -20.00 -2.39
N LEU A 36 -4.42 -19.00 -2.02
CA LEU A 36 -3.77 -18.89 -0.72
C LEU A 36 -4.54 -17.93 0.20
N THR A 37 -4.48 -18.21 1.49
CA THR A 37 -5.02 -17.34 2.54
C THR A 37 -3.93 -16.46 3.17
N GLN A 38 -4.32 -15.47 3.96
CA GLN A 38 -3.38 -14.68 4.76
C GLN A 38 -2.61 -15.53 5.78
N LYS A 39 -3.25 -16.60 6.28
CA LYS A 39 -2.61 -17.59 7.16
C LYS A 39 -1.51 -18.35 6.42
N ASP A 40 -1.78 -18.80 5.20
CA ASP A 40 -0.77 -19.49 4.40
C ASP A 40 0.42 -18.57 4.12
N LEU A 41 0.17 -17.30 3.79
CA LEU A 41 1.24 -16.31 3.64
C LEU A 41 2.06 -16.20 4.93
N ALA A 42 1.41 -16.08 6.09
CA ALA A 42 2.07 -15.98 7.39
C ALA A 42 2.99 -17.18 7.66
N ASP A 43 2.50 -18.39 7.36
CA ASP A 43 3.26 -19.64 7.50
C ASP A 43 4.47 -19.66 6.54
N MET A 44 4.30 -19.23 5.29
CA MET A 44 5.37 -19.18 4.28
C MET A 44 6.52 -18.22 4.65
N ILE A 45 6.20 -17.08 5.28
CA ILE A 45 7.18 -16.05 5.68
C ILE A 45 7.64 -16.20 7.14
N GLY A 46 7.11 -17.18 7.88
CA GLY A 46 7.45 -17.42 9.29
C GLY A 46 7.03 -16.25 10.21
N LYS A 47 5.84 -15.69 9.98
CA LYS A 47 5.24 -14.61 10.79
C LYS A 47 3.92 -15.07 11.39
N LYS A 48 3.40 -14.29 12.33
CA LYS A 48 2.06 -14.55 12.89
C LYS A 48 1.00 -14.06 11.91
N GLU A 49 -0.09 -14.80 11.78
CA GLU A 49 -1.26 -14.40 10.99
C GLU A 49 -1.75 -13.00 11.39
N SER A 50 -1.76 -12.66 12.67
CA SER A 50 -2.14 -11.32 13.15
C SER A 50 -1.23 -10.19 12.63
N GLN A 51 0.04 -10.48 12.32
CA GLN A 51 0.92 -9.51 11.68
C GLN A 51 0.53 -9.31 10.22
N VAL A 52 0.28 -10.40 9.49
CA VAL A 52 -0.17 -10.33 8.09
C VAL A 52 -1.53 -9.65 7.99
N SER A 53 -2.46 -9.97 8.88
CA SER A 53 -3.77 -9.31 8.94
C SER A 53 -3.64 -7.80 9.17
N LYS A 54 -2.74 -7.38 10.07
CA LYS A 54 -2.45 -5.95 10.26
C LYS A 54 -1.84 -5.29 9.04
N TRP A 55 -1.09 -6.03 8.22
CA TRP A 55 -0.56 -5.50 6.96
C TRP A 55 -1.68 -5.21 5.97
N MET A 56 -2.68 -6.08 5.90
CA MET A 56 -3.81 -5.99 4.98
C MET A 56 -4.87 -4.94 5.38
N THR A 57 -4.69 -4.19 6.46
CA THR A 57 -5.62 -3.10 6.84
C THR A 57 -5.37 -1.80 6.07
N GLY A 58 -4.40 -1.76 5.14
CA GLY A 58 -4.11 -0.61 4.28
C GLY A 58 -3.38 0.56 4.96
N THR A 59 -3.12 0.47 6.27
CA THR A 59 -2.42 1.53 7.06
C THR A 59 -1.06 1.08 7.58
N HIS A 60 -0.53 -0.03 7.06
CA HIS A 60 0.75 -0.56 7.50
C HIS A 60 1.91 -0.07 6.65
N ASN A 61 2.98 0.36 7.32
CA ASN A 61 4.23 0.69 6.65
C ASN A 61 4.98 -0.59 6.23
N PHE A 62 4.95 -0.91 4.93
CA PHE A 62 5.76 -1.99 4.38
C PHE A 62 7.22 -1.57 4.21
N THR A 63 8.12 -2.31 4.85
CA THR A 63 9.55 -2.18 4.55
C THR A 63 9.87 -2.88 3.22
N ILE A 64 10.84 -2.36 2.47
CA ILE A 64 11.35 -3.01 1.24
C ILE A 64 11.77 -4.47 1.52
N LYS A 65 12.39 -4.71 2.68
CA LYS A 65 12.78 -6.07 3.10
C LYS A 65 11.58 -7.01 3.26
N THR A 66 10.47 -6.52 3.80
CA THR A 66 9.22 -7.29 3.94
C THR A 66 8.65 -7.59 2.56
N LEU A 67 8.55 -6.60 1.67
CA LEU A 67 8.05 -6.79 0.31
C LEU A 67 8.89 -7.82 -0.45
N ALA A 68 10.22 -7.67 -0.45
CA ALA A 68 11.12 -8.63 -1.11
C ALA A 68 10.99 -10.05 -0.56
N LEU A 69 10.79 -10.22 0.76
CA LEU A 69 10.54 -11.53 1.35
C LEU A 69 9.25 -12.15 0.82
N ILE A 70 8.17 -11.36 0.74
CA ILE A 70 6.88 -11.82 0.21
C ILE A 70 7.02 -12.18 -1.28
N GLU A 71 7.68 -11.33 -2.09
CA GLU A 71 7.91 -11.58 -3.52
C GLU A 71 8.63 -12.90 -3.76
N VAL A 72 9.70 -13.17 -2.98
CA VAL A 72 10.46 -14.43 -3.08
C VAL A 72 9.61 -15.63 -2.67
N LYS A 73 8.77 -15.50 -1.64
CA LYS A 73 7.92 -16.60 -1.16
C LYS A 73 6.74 -16.88 -2.11
N LEU A 74 6.16 -15.85 -2.71
CA LEU A 74 5.05 -15.99 -3.65
C LEU A 74 5.53 -16.25 -5.08
N GLY A 75 6.79 -15.98 -5.39
CA GLY A 75 7.38 -16.11 -6.72
C GLY A 75 6.83 -15.09 -7.72
N VAL A 76 6.35 -13.94 -7.25
CA VAL A 76 5.70 -12.89 -8.06
C VAL A 76 6.16 -11.53 -7.56
N SER A 77 6.38 -10.59 -8.49
CA SER A 77 6.72 -9.20 -8.12
C SER A 77 5.47 -8.43 -7.67
N ILE A 78 5.60 -7.72 -6.54
CA ILE A 78 4.57 -6.90 -5.92
C ILE A 78 4.70 -5.45 -6.37
N PHE A 79 5.92 -4.91 -6.39
CA PHE A 79 6.14 -3.50 -6.72
C PHE A 79 7.37 -3.33 -7.62
N GLN A 80 7.41 -2.21 -8.34
CA GLN A 80 8.56 -1.83 -9.16
C GLN A 80 8.92 -0.37 -8.91
N VAL A 81 10.21 -0.07 -9.04
CA VAL A 81 10.70 1.31 -9.01
C VAL A 81 10.41 1.95 -10.36
N THR A 82 9.88 3.17 -10.36
CA THR A 82 9.61 3.94 -11.58
C THR A 82 10.90 4.10 -12.38
N LYS A 83 10.78 3.90 -13.70
CA LYS A 83 11.86 4.08 -14.67
C LYS A 83 11.34 5.04 -15.72
N GLY A 84 12.12 6.07 -16.06
CA GLY A 84 11.71 7.07 -17.04
C GLY A 84 11.87 8.50 -16.53
N PRO A 85 11.25 9.47 -17.21
CA PRO A 85 11.32 10.88 -16.81
C PRO A 85 10.68 11.10 -15.44
N PHE A 86 11.13 12.15 -14.74
CA PHE A 86 10.59 12.51 -13.42
C PHE A 86 9.22 13.16 -13.58
N GLU A 87 8.16 12.40 -13.32
CA GLU A 87 6.80 12.94 -13.27
C GLU A 87 6.52 13.52 -11.88
N PRO A 88 5.86 14.69 -11.80
CA PRO A 88 5.42 15.23 -10.52
C PRO A 88 4.41 14.27 -9.87
N VAL A 89 4.51 14.11 -8.55
CA VAL A 89 3.49 13.40 -7.79
C VAL A 89 2.19 14.18 -7.94
N LYS A 90 1.12 13.51 -8.39
CA LYS A 90 -0.21 14.12 -8.48
C LYS A 90 -0.66 14.48 -7.07
N ASN A 91 -0.55 15.77 -6.73
CA ASN A 91 -1.22 16.32 -5.59
C ASN A 91 -2.60 16.73 -6.11
N GLU A 92 -3.64 15.93 -5.85
CA GLU A 92 -5.02 16.37 -6.04
C GLU A 92 -5.34 17.44 -5.00
N VAL A 93 -4.81 18.64 -5.21
CA VAL A 93 -5.53 19.85 -4.84
C VAL A 93 -6.09 20.32 -6.18
N GLU A 94 -7.28 19.87 -6.53
CA GLU A 94 -8.08 20.61 -7.50
C GLU A 94 -8.19 22.02 -6.93
N GLU A 95 -7.41 22.96 -7.47
CA GLU A 95 -7.74 24.37 -7.28
C GLU A 95 -9.19 24.51 -7.72
N PRO A 96 -10.08 25.07 -6.89
CA PRO A 96 -11.47 25.20 -7.25
C PRO A 96 -11.51 25.92 -8.60
N ALA A 97 -11.98 25.21 -9.62
CA ALA A 97 -12.17 25.74 -10.94
C ALA A 97 -13.06 26.98 -10.79
N ASP A 98 -12.48 28.13 -11.10
CA ASP A 98 -13.19 29.38 -11.32
C ASP A 98 -14.04 29.87 -10.13
N VAL A 99 -13.42 30.70 -9.28
CA VAL A 99 -14.17 31.80 -8.65
C VAL A 99 -14.49 32.80 -9.78
N LEU A 100 -15.52 32.52 -10.56
CA LEU A 100 -16.12 33.53 -11.45
C LEU A 100 -16.75 34.61 -10.57
N GLU A 101 -16.33 35.85 -10.83
CA GLU A 101 -16.71 37.13 -10.22
C GLU A 101 -18.16 37.24 -9.73
#